data_AF-A4EBD0-F1
#
_entry.id   AF-A4EBD0-F1
#
_cell.length_a   1.000
_cell.length_b   1.000
_cell.length_c   1.000
_cell.angle_alpha   90.00
_cell.angle_beta   90.00
_cell.angle_gamma   90.00
#
_symmetry.space_group_name_H-M   'P 1'
#
loop_
_entity.id
_entity.type
_entity.pdbx_description
1 polymer ?
#
loop_
_entity_poly.entity_id
_entity_poly.type
_entity_poly.pdbx_seq_one_letter_code
_entity_poly.pdbx_strand_id
1 'polypeptide(L)'
;MLLALVGVVAPAWAEDSAAQPHLPVKDNKVTITSTLTMNENAVVPNATFNYSIAPADEESELTSTSGMPVYAGVTDAVTLSPTSVNFSNKGLTSTENTGEKTKTITAKLSAEIKTSLFKAPGIYRYKITQTPSGLDGLNVTYKELFLDVYVENEENGGSGYVVKGCILRTEAGSGEKTAGFLNKYVTHKLTITKVVKGNQGDKNKDFNFTFTIKGADGESYEYATVKNGATTMSQTGTVKILSQIDLAVSGPVLF
;
A
#
# COMPACT_ATOMS: atom_id res chain seq x y z
N MET A 1 63.65 14.63 19.17
CA MET A 1 62.37 14.91 19.86
C MET A 1 61.28 14.26 19.05
N LEU A 2 60.62 13.27 19.66
CA LEU A 2 59.60 12.42 19.07
C LEU A 2 58.25 13.11 19.23
N LEU A 3 57.54 13.41 18.14
CA LEU A 3 56.14 13.88 18.21
C LEU A 3 55.24 12.67 18.46
N ALA A 4 54.53 12.67 19.58
CA ALA A 4 53.48 11.71 19.87
C ALA A 4 52.22 12.08 19.07
N LEU A 5 51.77 11.17 18.20
CA LEU A 5 50.50 11.26 17.49
C LEU A 5 49.41 10.72 18.43
N VAL A 6 48.54 11.59 18.94
CA VAL A 6 47.37 11.20 19.73
C VAL A 6 46.34 10.60 18.77
N GLY A 7 46.16 9.28 18.85
CA GLY A 7 45.13 8.57 18.10
C GLY A 7 43.75 8.92 18.63
N VAL A 8 42.96 9.64 17.84
CA VAL A 8 41.52 9.74 18.05
C VAL A 8 40.92 8.44 17.49
N VAL A 9 40.54 7.54 18.39
CA VAL A 9 39.71 6.39 18.04
C VAL A 9 38.35 6.94 17.61
N ALA A 10 38.12 7.02 16.30
CA ALA A 10 36.77 7.18 15.78
C ALA A 10 35.96 5.92 16.18
N PRO A 11 34.71 6.06 16.67
CA PRO A 11 33.87 4.89 16.87
C PRO A 11 33.69 4.18 15.52
N ALA A 12 34.04 2.90 15.49
CA ALA A 12 34.03 2.02 14.33
C ALA A 12 32.60 1.60 13.97
N TRP A 13 31.74 2.56 13.63
CA TRP A 13 30.37 2.32 13.14
C TRP A 13 30.15 3.19 11.90
N ALA A 14 31.07 3.08 10.95
CA ALA A 14 30.87 3.51 9.58
C ALA A 14 30.86 2.25 8.72
N GLU A 15 29.70 1.61 8.61
CA GLU A 15 29.40 0.77 7.46
C GLU A 15 28.63 1.59 6.43
N ASP A 16 29.20 1.56 5.23
CA ASP A 16 28.93 2.38 4.07
C ASP A 16 27.79 1.80 3.21
N SER A 17 27.00 2.73 2.68
CA SER A 17 26.21 2.71 1.43
C SER A 17 25.32 1.50 1.07
N ALA A 18 24.00 1.70 1.13
CA ALA A 18 23.18 2.01 -0.06
C ALA A 18 21.73 2.30 0.36
N ALA A 19 21.17 3.40 -0.17
CA ALA A 19 19.74 3.74 -0.28
C ALA A 19 18.83 3.42 0.93
N GLN A 20 18.62 4.43 1.76
CA GLN A 20 17.80 4.43 2.97
C GLN A 20 16.29 4.16 2.76
N PRO A 21 15.51 3.80 3.82
CA PRO A 21 15.46 4.57 5.06
C PRO A 21 15.68 3.74 6.33
N HIS A 22 16.62 4.19 7.17
CA HIS A 22 16.21 4.36 8.56
C HIS A 22 14.89 5.15 8.52
N LEU A 23 13.82 4.65 9.10
CA LEU A 23 12.64 5.48 9.20
C LEU A 23 12.95 6.55 10.24
N PRO A 24 12.99 7.84 9.86
CA PRO A 24 13.34 8.89 10.78
C PRO A 24 12.29 8.96 11.88
N VAL A 25 12.75 9.07 13.12
CA VAL A 25 11.88 9.27 14.27
C VAL A 25 11.72 10.77 14.47
N LYS A 26 10.49 11.25 14.42
CA LYS A 26 10.15 12.65 14.71
C LYS A 26 9.06 12.68 15.76
N ASP A 27 9.31 13.39 16.87
CA ASP A 27 8.37 13.52 17.99
C ASP A 27 7.90 12.15 18.53
N ASN A 28 8.83 11.19 18.64
CA ASN A 28 8.57 9.78 18.99
C ASN A 28 7.57 9.08 18.06
N LYS A 29 7.49 9.51 16.81
CA LYS A 29 6.66 8.90 15.78
C LYS A 29 7.49 8.49 14.58
N VAL A 30 7.06 7.40 13.97
CA VAL A 30 7.60 6.89 12.73
C VAL A 30 6.47 6.77 11.72
N THR A 31 6.69 7.27 10.50
CA THR A 31 5.73 7.15 9.41
C THR A 31 6.00 5.88 8.61
N ILE A 32 4.96 5.09 8.41
CA ILE A 32 4.95 3.87 7.59
C ILE A 32 3.94 4.10 6.47
N THR A 33 4.27 3.73 5.24
CA THR A 33 3.34 3.86 4.11
C THR A 33 2.51 2.60 3.90
N SER A 34 1.31 2.76 3.35
CA SER A 34 0.59 1.64 2.74
C SER A 34 0.09 2.10 1.38
N THR A 35 0.47 1.39 0.34
CA THR A 35 0.15 1.77 -1.05
C THR A 35 -0.84 0.79 -1.66
N LEU A 36 -1.67 1.30 -2.58
CA LEU A 36 -2.53 0.51 -3.45
C LEU A 36 -2.32 0.95 -4.90
N THR A 37 -1.66 0.10 -5.68
CA THR A 37 -1.38 0.33 -7.10
C THR A 37 -2.43 -0.38 -7.97
N MET A 38 -2.92 0.31 -8.99
CA MET A 38 -3.93 -0.19 -9.93
C MET A 38 -3.71 0.42 -11.32
N ASN A 39 -4.40 -0.08 -12.34
CA ASN A 39 -4.38 0.55 -13.66
C ASN A 39 -4.82 2.02 -13.56
N GLU A 40 -4.23 2.94 -14.35
CA GLU A 40 -4.47 4.39 -14.28
C GLU A 40 -5.97 4.74 -14.37
N ASN A 41 -6.69 4.06 -15.26
CA ASN A 41 -8.12 4.25 -15.53
C ASN A 41 -9.03 3.39 -14.63
N ALA A 42 -8.48 2.64 -13.66
CA ALA A 42 -9.30 1.85 -12.75
C ALA A 42 -10.05 2.75 -11.76
N VAL A 43 -11.28 2.38 -11.41
CA VAL A 43 -11.96 3.01 -10.27
C VAL A 43 -11.24 2.62 -8.99
N VAL A 44 -10.98 3.60 -8.12
CA VAL A 44 -10.40 3.31 -6.80
C VAL A 44 -11.43 2.48 -6.00
N PRO A 45 -11.08 1.28 -5.54
CA PRO A 45 -12.02 0.42 -4.84
C PRO A 45 -12.31 0.97 -3.44
N ASN A 46 -13.50 0.68 -2.93
CA ASN A 46 -13.86 0.90 -1.54
C ASN A 46 -13.22 -0.18 -0.63
N ALA A 47 -11.89 -0.23 -0.64
CA ALA A 47 -11.10 -1.27 0.01
C ALA A 47 -10.56 -0.79 1.36
N THR A 48 -10.98 -1.45 2.44
CA THR A 48 -10.47 -1.22 3.80
C THR A 48 -9.37 -2.23 4.12
N PHE A 49 -8.24 -1.74 4.61
CA PHE A 49 -7.15 -2.53 5.14
C PHE A 49 -7.02 -2.24 6.63
N ASN A 50 -7.04 -3.30 7.45
CA ASN A 50 -6.83 -3.21 8.89
C ASN A 50 -5.37 -3.53 9.21
N TYR A 51 -4.82 -2.85 10.21
CA TYR A 51 -3.44 -3.00 10.66
C TYR A 51 -3.41 -3.25 12.16
N SER A 52 -2.52 -4.13 12.60
CA SER A 52 -2.21 -4.32 14.02
C SER A 52 -0.70 -4.34 14.22
N ILE A 53 -0.27 -3.99 15.43
CA ILE A 53 1.13 -4.08 15.85
C ILE A 53 1.20 -4.79 17.19
N ALA A 54 2.13 -5.73 17.30
CA ALA A 54 2.41 -6.46 18.53
C ALA A 54 3.93 -6.69 18.66
N PRO A 55 4.44 -6.95 19.87
CA PRO A 55 5.78 -7.51 20.03
C PRO A 55 6.00 -8.74 19.14
N ALA A 56 7.19 -8.87 18.56
CA ALA A 56 7.60 -10.14 17.97
C ALA A 56 7.89 -11.15 19.08
N ASP A 57 7.20 -12.28 19.06
CA ASP A 57 7.12 -13.25 20.15
C ASP A 57 7.71 -14.62 19.82
N GLU A 58 8.01 -14.88 18.54
CA GLU A 58 8.63 -16.11 18.08
C GLU A 58 10.16 -16.02 18.11
N GLU A 59 10.84 -17.07 18.58
CA GLU A 59 12.31 -17.08 18.69
C GLU A 59 13.00 -16.88 17.32
N SER A 60 12.41 -17.42 16.24
CA SER A 60 12.88 -17.21 14.88
C SER A 60 12.79 -15.76 14.42
N GLU A 61 11.85 -14.99 14.98
CA GLU A 61 11.67 -13.57 14.68
C GLU A 61 12.66 -12.68 15.43
N LEU A 62 13.34 -13.20 16.46
CA LEU A 62 14.31 -12.44 17.26
C LEU A 62 15.76 -12.66 16.81
N THR A 63 15.96 -13.31 15.67
CA THR A 63 17.29 -13.48 15.07
C THR A 63 17.87 -12.16 14.58
N SER A 64 19.20 -12.04 14.66
CA SER A 64 19.94 -10.84 14.27
C SER A 64 21.05 -11.20 13.28
N THR A 65 21.11 -10.46 12.18
CA THR A 65 22.16 -10.58 11.16
C THR A 65 23.38 -9.71 11.47
N SER A 66 23.26 -8.77 12.41
CA SER A 66 24.34 -7.84 12.79
C SER A 66 25.12 -8.26 14.05
N GLY A 67 24.76 -9.41 14.66
CA GLY A 67 25.37 -9.89 15.90
C GLY A 67 24.94 -9.15 17.18
N MET A 68 24.12 -8.10 17.07
CA MET A 68 23.49 -7.45 18.22
C MET A 68 22.23 -8.21 18.67
N PRO A 69 21.98 -8.39 19.97
CA PRO A 69 20.75 -9.02 20.44
C PRO A 69 19.52 -8.20 20.05
N VAL A 70 18.49 -8.88 19.55
CA VAL A 70 17.17 -8.31 19.27
C VAL A 70 16.20 -8.87 20.28
N TYR A 71 15.45 -7.99 20.93
CA TYR A 71 14.45 -8.34 21.93
C TYR A 71 13.05 -8.23 21.35
N ALA A 72 12.13 -9.01 21.90
CA ALA A 72 10.70 -8.79 21.70
C ALA A 72 10.34 -7.35 22.08
N GLY A 73 9.44 -6.75 21.31
CA GLY A 73 8.87 -5.44 21.61
C GLY A 73 8.30 -5.36 23.04
N VAL A 74 8.27 -4.16 23.60
CA VAL A 74 7.59 -3.91 24.87
C VAL A 74 6.11 -3.67 24.57
N THR A 75 5.23 -4.40 25.24
CA THR A 75 3.78 -4.24 25.07
C THR A 75 3.36 -2.79 25.30
N ASP A 76 2.48 -2.25 24.45
CA ASP A 76 1.99 -0.87 24.44
C ASP A 76 3.02 0.25 24.25
N ALA A 77 4.31 -0.09 24.10
CA ALA A 77 5.37 0.89 23.84
C ALA A 77 5.35 1.39 22.41
N VAL A 78 4.74 0.66 21.47
CA VAL A 78 4.48 1.13 20.11
C VAL A 78 3.03 0.84 19.74
N THR A 79 2.33 1.86 19.26
CA THR A 79 0.95 1.77 18.79
C THR A 79 0.81 2.33 17.38
N LEU A 80 -0.12 1.81 16.58
CA LEU A 80 -0.40 2.33 15.23
C LEU A 80 -1.60 3.27 15.20
N SER A 81 -1.47 4.35 14.43
CA SER A 81 -2.57 5.28 14.14
C SER A 81 -2.50 5.75 12.67
N PRO A 82 -3.57 5.64 11.88
CA PRO A 82 -4.79 4.89 12.20
C PRO A 82 -4.54 3.36 12.21
N THR A 83 -5.45 2.60 12.80
CA THR A 83 -5.43 1.11 12.74
C THR A 83 -6.16 0.55 11.52
N SER A 84 -6.75 1.40 10.69
CA SER A 84 -7.38 1.01 9.43
C SER A 84 -7.30 2.14 8.41
N VAL A 85 -7.17 1.78 7.14
CA VAL A 85 -7.20 2.71 6.01
C VAL A 85 -8.21 2.21 5.00
N ASN A 86 -9.11 3.09 4.56
CA ASN A 86 -9.91 2.85 3.36
C ASN A 86 -9.34 3.67 2.19
N PHE A 87 -8.95 2.99 1.11
CA PHE A 87 -8.27 3.62 -0.02
C PHE A 87 -9.17 4.53 -0.87
N SER A 88 -10.50 4.47 -0.69
CA SER A 88 -11.45 5.39 -1.31
C SER A 88 -11.68 6.68 -0.50
N ASN A 89 -11.10 6.78 0.72
CA ASN A 89 -11.24 7.97 1.54
C ASN A 89 -10.65 9.22 0.87
N LYS A 90 -11.33 10.35 1.05
CA LYS A 90 -10.82 11.66 0.62
C LYS A 90 -9.55 12.02 1.38
N GLY A 91 -8.64 12.74 0.72
CA GLY A 91 -7.41 13.26 1.34
C GLY A 91 -6.19 12.34 1.24
N LEU A 92 -6.33 11.14 0.66
CA LEU A 92 -5.19 10.30 0.30
C LEU A 92 -4.49 10.84 -0.95
N THR A 93 -3.17 10.64 -1.02
CA THR A 93 -2.37 11.10 -2.16
C THR A 93 -2.41 10.06 -3.27
N SER A 94 -2.75 10.49 -4.49
CA SER A 94 -2.68 9.68 -5.71
C SER A 94 -1.51 10.14 -6.58
N THR A 95 -0.75 9.19 -7.13
CA THR A 95 0.34 9.47 -8.06
C THR A 95 0.18 8.61 -9.30
N GLU A 96 0.24 9.23 -10.48
CA GLU A 96 0.19 8.55 -11.77
C GLU A 96 1.60 8.11 -12.19
N ASN A 97 1.71 6.88 -12.69
CA ASN A 97 2.94 6.31 -13.25
C ASN A 97 2.74 6.13 -14.76
N THR A 98 2.95 7.20 -15.53
CA THR A 98 2.65 7.24 -16.98
C THR A 98 3.35 6.14 -17.78
N GLY A 99 4.56 5.73 -17.36
CA GLY A 99 5.32 4.67 -18.04
C GLY A 99 4.67 3.28 -17.91
N GLU A 100 4.07 2.98 -16.75
CA GLU A 100 3.44 1.70 -16.45
C GLU A 100 1.93 1.71 -16.70
N LYS A 101 1.33 2.88 -16.99
CA LYS A 101 -0.11 3.10 -17.09
C LYS A 101 -0.85 2.67 -15.81
N THR A 102 -0.24 2.97 -14.68
CA THR A 102 -0.79 2.69 -13.35
C THR A 102 -0.95 3.97 -12.55
N LYS A 103 -1.78 3.93 -11.51
CA LYS A 103 -1.80 4.91 -10.44
C LYS A 103 -1.60 4.23 -9.10
N THR A 104 -1.01 4.96 -8.17
CA THR A 104 -0.76 4.49 -6.80
C THR A 104 -1.39 5.45 -5.81
N ILE A 105 -2.32 4.93 -4.99
CA ILE A 105 -2.83 5.64 -3.83
C ILE A 105 -1.92 5.32 -2.65
N THR A 106 -1.49 6.35 -1.92
CA THR A 106 -0.64 6.20 -0.74
C THR A 106 -1.36 6.69 0.51
N ALA A 107 -1.42 5.83 1.52
CA ALA A 107 -1.82 6.17 2.88
C ALA A 107 -0.62 6.15 3.82
N LYS A 108 -0.73 6.87 4.92
CA LYS A 108 0.31 6.98 5.96
C LYS A 108 -0.24 6.47 7.28
N LEU A 109 0.51 5.56 7.88
CA LEU A 109 0.34 5.08 9.24
C LEU A 109 1.43 5.71 10.10
N SER A 110 1.12 6.00 11.35
CA SER A 110 2.09 6.47 12.34
C SER A 110 2.25 5.40 13.41
N ALA A 111 3.47 4.89 13.55
CA ALA A 111 3.89 4.14 14.74
C ALA A 111 4.29 5.16 15.81
N GLU A 112 3.47 5.28 16.84
CA GLU A 112 3.69 6.18 17.97
C GLU A 112 4.40 5.43 19.09
N ILE A 113 5.50 5.99 19.60
CA ILE A 113 6.42 5.31 20.50
C ILE A 113 6.39 5.96 21.89
N LYS A 114 6.17 5.16 22.93
CA LYS A 114 6.20 5.59 24.34
C LYS A 114 7.52 5.16 24.97
N THR A 115 8.52 6.05 24.91
CA THR A 115 9.88 5.74 25.36
C THR A 115 9.98 5.38 26.85
N SER A 116 9.07 5.89 27.69
CA SER A 116 9.01 5.62 29.13
C SER A 116 8.75 4.15 29.51
N LEU A 117 8.27 3.34 28.56
CA LEU A 117 8.00 1.92 28.78
C LEU A 117 9.24 1.04 28.59
N PHE A 118 10.26 1.49 27.88
CA PHE A 118 11.54 0.76 27.78
C PHE A 118 12.29 0.80 29.11
N LYS A 119 12.98 -0.32 29.42
CA LYS A 119 13.71 -0.50 30.69
C LYS A 119 15.21 -0.71 30.51
N ALA A 120 15.66 -0.86 29.27
CA ALA A 120 17.07 -0.99 28.89
C ALA A 120 17.27 -0.51 27.45
N PRO A 121 18.48 -0.07 27.07
CA PRO A 121 18.81 0.16 25.67
C PRO A 121 18.85 -1.18 24.90
N GLY A 122 18.57 -1.13 23.61
CA GLY A 122 18.56 -2.32 22.76
C GLY A 122 17.69 -2.16 21.51
N ILE A 123 17.63 -3.23 20.73
CA ILE A 123 16.77 -3.31 19.54
C ILE A 123 15.51 -4.07 19.94
N TYR A 124 14.35 -3.40 19.85
CA TYR A 124 13.05 -3.96 20.17
C TYR A 124 12.25 -4.18 18.89
N ARG A 125 11.91 -5.42 18.59
CA ARG A 125 11.22 -5.80 17.35
C ARG A 125 9.71 -5.97 17.55
N TYR A 126 8.96 -5.36 16.66
CA TYR A 126 7.50 -5.47 16.59
C TYR A 126 7.11 -6.07 15.24
N LYS A 127 6.04 -6.87 15.25
CA LYS A 127 5.40 -7.44 14.07
C LYS A 127 4.16 -6.61 13.76
N ILE A 128 4.11 -6.06 12.56
CA ILE A 128 2.96 -5.30 12.05
C ILE A 128 2.26 -6.19 11.04
N THR A 129 0.99 -6.48 11.24
CA THR A 129 0.18 -7.27 10.30
C THR A 129 -0.79 -6.39 9.54
N GLN A 130 -1.02 -6.69 8.26
CA GLN A 130 -2.12 -6.11 7.49
C GLN A 130 -3.14 -7.18 7.11
N THR A 131 -4.42 -6.80 7.16
CA THR A 131 -5.54 -7.63 6.72
C THR A 131 -6.37 -6.84 5.71
N PRO A 132 -6.31 -7.18 4.41
CA PRO A 132 -7.17 -6.55 3.41
C PRO A 132 -8.63 -6.98 3.59
N SER A 133 -9.56 -6.16 3.13
CA SER A 133 -10.95 -6.58 2.90
C SER A 133 -11.00 -7.74 1.90
N GLY A 134 -12.02 -8.59 1.98
CA GLY A 134 -12.22 -9.72 1.05
C GLY A 134 -12.70 -9.32 -0.36
N LEU A 135 -12.30 -8.15 -0.87
CA LEU A 135 -12.62 -7.71 -2.22
C LEU A 135 -11.76 -8.46 -3.23
N ASP A 136 -12.37 -8.94 -4.30
CA ASP A 136 -11.68 -9.60 -5.40
C ASP A 136 -10.68 -8.65 -6.08
N GLY A 137 -9.61 -9.23 -6.61
CA GLY A 137 -8.54 -8.48 -7.28
C GLY A 137 -7.56 -7.77 -6.34
N LEU A 138 -7.80 -7.72 -5.03
CA LEU A 138 -6.80 -7.27 -4.06
C LEU A 138 -5.69 -8.31 -3.91
N ASN A 139 -4.45 -7.86 -4.11
CA ASN A 139 -3.25 -8.65 -3.90
C ASN A 139 -2.30 -7.89 -2.96
N VAL A 140 -1.93 -8.53 -1.87
CA VAL A 140 -1.04 -7.96 -0.85
C VAL A 140 0.34 -8.60 -0.99
N THR A 141 1.38 -7.77 -1.16
CA THR A 141 2.74 -8.28 -1.31
C THR A 141 3.26 -8.87 0.01
N TYR A 142 2.99 -8.19 1.11
CA TYR A 142 3.43 -8.60 2.46
C TYR A 142 2.23 -8.62 3.40
N LYS A 143 1.98 -9.73 4.09
CA LYS A 143 0.94 -9.78 5.14
C LYS A 143 1.43 -9.23 6.47
N GLU A 144 2.75 -9.24 6.66
CA GLU A 144 3.41 -8.78 7.85
C GLU A 144 4.70 -8.05 7.50
N LEU A 145 5.12 -7.13 8.37
CA LEU A 145 6.38 -6.42 8.33
C LEU A 145 6.94 -6.34 9.75
N PHE A 146 8.25 -6.18 9.86
CA PHE A 146 8.95 -6.15 11.15
C PHE A 146 9.58 -4.79 11.40
N LEU A 147 9.15 -4.10 12.47
CA LEU A 147 9.67 -2.81 12.89
C LEU A 147 10.68 -2.99 14.02
N ASP A 148 11.95 -2.71 13.74
CA ASP A 148 13.00 -2.64 14.73
C ASP A 148 13.09 -1.21 15.28
N VAL A 149 12.97 -1.08 16.59
CA VAL A 149 13.09 0.18 17.33
C VAL A 149 14.42 0.20 18.07
N TYR A 150 15.30 1.13 17.70
CA TYR A 150 16.63 1.27 18.28
C TYR A 150 16.55 2.24 19.46
N VAL A 151 16.61 1.68 20.67
CA VAL A 151 16.50 2.42 21.92
C VAL A 151 17.88 2.59 22.54
N GLU A 152 18.21 3.81 22.91
CA GLU A 152 19.47 4.17 23.56
C GLU A 152 19.22 4.92 24.86
N ASN A 153 20.27 5.00 25.70
CA ASN A 153 20.24 5.87 26.86
C ASN A 153 20.13 7.33 26.40
N GLU A 154 19.39 8.12 27.16
CA GLU A 154 19.38 9.57 26.98
C GLU A 154 20.79 10.14 27.22
N GLU A 155 21.21 11.08 26.36
CA GLU A 155 22.51 11.74 26.49
C GLU A 155 22.51 12.75 27.65
N ASN A 156 23.70 13.21 28.06
CA ASN A 156 23.87 14.28 29.08
C ASN A 156 23.32 13.96 30.48
N GLY A 157 23.34 12.69 30.90
CA GLY A 157 23.01 12.31 32.28
C GLY A 157 21.52 12.21 32.57
N GLY A 158 20.67 12.21 31.55
CA GLY A 158 19.27 11.81 31.69
C GLY A 158 19.16 10.34 32.09
N SER A 159 18.22 10.01 32.97
CA SER A 159 17.93 8.63 33.37
C SER A 159 16.92 7.94 32.43
N GLY A 160 16.61 8.56 31.28
CA GLY A 160 15.60 8.13 30.33
C GLY A 160 16.15 7.32 29.15
N TYR A 161 15.23 6.96 28.25
CA TYR A 161 15.53 6.29 27.00
C TYR A 161 15.01 7.11 25.83
N VAL A 162 15.76 7.09 24.72
CA VAL A 162 15.40 7.76 23.47
C VAL A 162 15.42 6.75 22.33
N VAL A 163 14.60 6.99 21.29
CA VAL A 163 14.66 6.21 20.06
C VAL A 163 15.50 6.96 19.04
N LYS A 164 16.65 6.40 18.65
CA LYS A 164 17.53 7.02 17.64
C LYS A 164 17.07 6.78 16.21
N GLY A 165 16.39 5.65 15.99
CA GLY A 165 15.93 5.28 14.66
C GLY A 165 15.05 4.05 14.68
N CYS A 166 14.35 3.85 13.57
CA CYS A 166 13.62 2.63 13.32
C CYS A 166 14.01 2.04 11.96
N ILE A 167 13.89 0.73 11.82
CA ILE A 167 14.05 0.06 10.52
C ILE A 167 12.86 -0.87 10.33
N LEU A 168 12.18 -0.74 9.20
CA LEU A 168 11.07 -1.62 8.81
C LEU A 168 11.57 -2.60 7.74
N ARG A 169 11.29 -3.89 7.95
CA ARG A 169 11.74 -4.97 7.07
C ARG A 169 10.60 -5.87 6.63
N THR A 170 10.77 -6.50 5.47
CA THR A 170 9.82 -7.46 4.90
C THR A 170 9.79 -8.80 5.62
N GLU A 171 10.87 -9.14 6.31
CA GLU A 171 11.06 -10.36 7.09
C GLU A 171 11.90 -10.04 8.32
N ALA A 172 11.75 -10.82 9.38
CA ALA A 172 12.52 -10.65 10.61
C ALA A 172 14.02 -10.85 10.37
N GLY A 173 14.84 -9.92 10.83
CA GLY A 173 16.31 -10.04 10.84
C GLY A 173 17.02 -9.84 9.49
N SER A 174 16.52 -10.46 8.42
CA SER A 174 17.17 -10.50 7.09
C SER A 174 16.37 -9.86 5.96
N GLY A 175 15.11 -9.48 6.19
CA GLY A 175 14.26 -8.91 5.15
C GLY A 175 14.79 -7.60 4.58
N GLU A 176 14.40 -7.32 3.33
CA GLU A 176 14.71 -6.05 2.68
C GLU A 176 14.09 -4.89 3.46
N LYS A 177 14.79 -3.74 3.47
CA LYS A 177 14.25 -2.52 4.05
C LYS A 177 13.10 -2.02 3.18
N THR A 178 12.01 -1.60 3.82
CA THR A 178 10.85 -1.04 3.13
C THR A 178 10.32 0.19 3.85
N ALA A 179 9.63 1.07 3.12
CA ALA A 179 8.88 2.18 3.71
C ALA A 179 7.52 1.74 4.27
N GLY A 180 7.02 0.56 3.88
CA GLY A 180 5.74 0.05 4.35
C GLY A 180 5.11 -1.02 3.46
N PHE A 181 3.78 -1.12 3.52
CA PHE A 181 3.01 -2.14 2.81
C PHE A 181 2.79 -1.78 1.34
N LEU A 182 2.90 -2.79 0.49
CA LEU A 182 2.69 -2.69 -0.95
C LEU A 182 1.49 -3.57 -1.34
N ASN A 183 0.46 -2.96 -1.92
CA ASN A 183 -0.74 -3.67 -2.37
C ASN A 183 -1.05 -3.33 -3.82
N LYS A 184 -1.70 -4.28 -4.50
CA LYS A 184 -2.16 -4.13 -5.88
C LYS A 184 -3.64 -4.42 -5.96
N TYR A 185 -4.36 -3.66 -6.79
CA TYR A 185 -5.72 -3.95 -7.19
C TYR A 185 -5.74 -4.27 -8.68
N VAL A 186 -5.92 -5.55 -8.99
CA VAL A 186 -5.95 -6.06 -10.35
C VAL A 186 -7.34 -5.82 -10.92
N THR A 187 -7.41 -5.13 -12.06
CA THR A 187 -8.65 -4.88 -12.78
C THR A 187 -8.60 -5.47 -14.18
N HIS A 188 -9.79 -5.74 -14.73
CA HIS A 188 -9.95 -6.30 -16.07
C HIS A 188 -10.76 -5.37 -16.96
N LYS A 189 -10.49 -5.41 -18.27
CA LYS A 189 -11.22 -4.65 -19.28
C LYS A 189 -12.00 -5.60 -20.18
N LEU A 190 -13.32 -5.45 -20.19
CA LEU A 190 -14.20 -6.10 -21.17
C LEU A 190 -14.44 -5.14 -22.34
N THR A 191 -14.20 -5.59 -23.57
CA THR A 191 -14.52 -4.83 -24.79
C THR A 191 -15.50 -5.62 -25.64
N ILE A 192 -16.64 -5.00 -25.96
CA ILE A 192 -17.68 -5.58 -26.80
C ILE A 192 -17.71 -4.79 -28.12
N THR A 193 -17.47 -5.48 -29.24
CA THR A 193 -17.41 -4.86 -30.57
C THR A 193 -18.46 -5.47 -31.50
N LYS A 194 -19.29 -4.62 -32.11
CA LYS A 194 -20.22 -5.02 -33.17
C LYS A 194 -19.55 -4.87 -34.54
N VAL A 195 -19.55 -5.95 -35.31
CA VAL A 195 -19.12 -5.96 -36.72
C VAL A 195 -20.29 -6.40 -37.60
N VAL A 196 -20.61 -5.61 -38.64
CA VAL A 196 -21.60 -5.95 -39.67
C VAL A 196 -20.86 -6.27 -40.97
N LYS A 197 -21.11 -7.46 -41.53
CA LYS A 197 -20.48 -7.96 -42.77
C LYS A 197 -21.53 -8.30 -43.82
N GLY A 198 -21.10 -8.46 -45.06
CA GLY A 198 -21.95 -8.83 -46.20
C GLY A 198 -22.46 -7.64 -47.00
N ASN A 199 -22.74 -7.86 -48.29
CA ASN A 199 -23.09 -6.79 -49.24
C ASN A 199 -24.46 -6.15 -48.96
N GLN A 200 -25.35 -6.86 -48.25
CA GLN A 200 -26.66 -6.36 -47.85
C GLN A 200 -26.71 -5.91 -46.38
N GLY A 201 -25.58 -5.93 -45.67
CA GLY A 201 -25.52 -5.51 -44.27
C GLY A 201 -25.58 -3.99 -44.17
N ASP A 202 -26.58 -3.47 -43.45
CA ASP A 202 -26.63 -2.05 -43.11
C ASP A 202 -25.59 -1.71 -42.05
N LYS A 203 -24.53 -1.02 -42.45
CA LYS A 203 -23.39 -0.62 -41.60
C LYS A 203 -23.70 0.62 -40.76
N ASN A 204 -24.78 1.34 -41.07
CA ASN A 204 -25.19 2.55 -40.36
C ASN A 204 -26.32 2.27 -39.36
N LYS A 205 -26.85 1.04 -39.35
CA LYS A 205 -27.89 0.62 -38.40
C LYS A 205 -27.35 0.58 -36.97
N ASP A 206 -28.11 1.15 -36.06
CA ASP A 206 -27.88 1.00 -34.63
C ASP A 206 -28.34 -0.37 -34.12
N PHE A 207 -27.53 -0.97 -33.23
CA PHE A 207 -27.80 -2.26 -32.62
C PHE A 207 -27.83 -2.11 -31.10
N ASN A 208 -28.89 -2.63 -30.48
CA ASN A 208 -29.06 -2.61 -29.03
C ASN A 208 -28.33 -3.80 -28.39
N PHE A 209 -27.59 -3.52 -27.32
CA PHE A 209 -26.95 -4.53 -26.48
C PHE A 209 -27.37 -4.32 -25.03
N THR A 210 -27.63 -5.42 -24.34
CA THR A 210 -27.81 -5.44 -22.89
C THR A 210 -26.77 -6.38 -22.33
N PHE A 211 -26.03 -5.91 -21.33
CA PHE A 211 -25.11 -6.74 -20.56
C PHE A 211 -25.38 -6.56 -19.09
N THR A 212 -25.09 -7.59 -18.31
CA THR A 212 -25.22 -7.58 -16.86
C THR A 212 -23.91 -8.05 -16.28
N ILE A 213 -23.32 -7.24 -15.41
CA ILE A 213 -22.15 -7.62 -14.62
C ILE A 213 -22.66 -7.95 -13.23
N LYS A 214 -22.51 -9.20 -12.81
CA LYS A 214 -22.86 -9.66 -11.47
C LYS A 214 -21.60 -9.61 -10.61
N GLY A 215 -21.35 -8.45 -10.03
CA GLY A 215 -20.26 -8.25 -9.08
C GLY A 215 -20.59 -8.71 -7.68
N ALA A 216 -19.56 -8.91 -6.87
CA ALA A 216 -19.69 -8.99 -5.43
C ALA A 216 -20.02 -7.62 -4.83
N ASP A 217 -20.52 -7.60 -3.59
CA ASP A 217 -20.82 -6.35 -2.89
C ASP A 217 -19.54 -5.51 -2.71
N GLY A 218 -19.63 -4.21 -3.02
CA GLY A 218 -18.52 -3.25 -2.89
C GLY A 218 -17.63 -3.12 -4.13
N GLU A 219 -17.87 -3.89 -5.19
CA GLU A 219 -17.19 -3.71 -6.47
C GLU A 219 -17.73 -2.49 -7.24
N SER A 220 -16.81 -1.74 -7.85
CA SER A 220 -17.12 -0.57 -8.66
C SER A 220 -16.76 -0.80 -10.12
N TYR A 221 -17.59 -0.29 -11.02
CA TYR A 221 -17.47 -0.49 -12.45
C TYR A 221 -17.56 0.84 -13.20
N GLU A 222 -16.63 1.03 -14.12
CA GLU A 222 -16.70 2.09 -15.13
C GLU A 222 -16.94 1.46 -16.49
N TYR A 223 -17.77 2.12 -17.29
CA TYR A 223 -17.93 1.76 -18.69
C TYR A 223 -17.87 2.99 -19.58
N ALA A 224 -17.44 2.75 -20.81
CA ALA A 224 -17.39 3.75 -21.85
C ALA A 224 -18.05 3.18 -23.11
N THR A 225 -18.87 3.98 -23.78
CA THR A 225 -19.41 3.64 -25.09
C THR A 225 -18.64 4.39 -26.16
N VAL A 226 -18.22 3.68 -27.21
CA VAL A 226 -17.55 4.29 -28.37
C VAL A 226 -18.45 4.14 -29.60
N LYS A 227 -18.85 5.26 -30.22
CA LYS A 227 -19.62 5.29 -31.46
C LYS A 227 -18.98 6.28 -32.43
N ASN A 228 -18.68 5.86 -33.66
CA ASN A 228 -18.02 6.69 -34.68
C ASN A 228 -16.76 7.43 -34.17
N GLY A 229 -15.97 6.77 -33.30
CA GLY A 229 -14.76 7.36 -32.71
C GLY A 229 -15.00 8.31 -31.53
N ALA A 230 -16.25 8.68 -31.23
CA ALA A 230 -16.58 9.46 -30.03
C ALA A 230 -16.75 8.53 -28.82
N THR A 231 -16.16 8.91 -27.67
CA THR A 231 -16.24 8.16 -26.42
C THR A 231 -17.13 8.89 -25.41
N THR A 232 -18.08 8.18 -24.80
CA THR A 232 -18.92 8.69 -23.70
C THR A 232 -18.66 7.84 -22.45
N MET A 233 -18.22 8.49 -21.37
CA MET A 233 -17.93 7.83 -20.08
C MET A 233 -19.19 7.77 -19.21
N SER A 234 -19.34 6.72 -18.42
CA SER A 234 -20.38 6.61 -17.37
C SER A 234 -19.86 5.80 -16.17
N GLN A 235 -20.14 6.29 -14.97
CA GLN A 235 -19.80 5.64 -13.69
C GLN A 235 -21.07 5.14 -12.99
N THR A 236 -21.04 3.96 -12.37
CA THR A 236 -22.11 3.53 -11.46
C THR A 236 -21.57 2.62 -10.34
N GLY A 237 -22.00 2.86 -9.09
CA GLY A 237 -21.60 2.08 -7.90
C GLY A 237 -22.36 0.76 -7.70
N THR A 238 -23.34 0.45 -8.57
CA THR A 238 -24.01 -0.85 -8.66
C THR A 238 -24.52 -0.99 -10.09
N VAL A 239 -24.02 -1.97 -10.84
CA VAL A 239 -24.41 -2.16 -12.25
C VAL A 239 -25.65 -3.04 -12.35
N LYS A 240 -26.82 -2.44 -12.15
CA LYS A 240 -27.97 -2.74 -13.00
C LYS A 240 -27.98 -1.64 -14.06
N ILE A 241 -27.23 -1.83 -15.15
CA ILE A 241 -27.31 -0.90 -16.28
C ILE A 241 -28.68 -1.10 -16.93
N LEU A 242 -29.66 -0.32 -16.47
CA LEU A 242 -30.84 0.08 -17.21
C LEU A 242 -30.51 1.41 -17.92
N SER A 243 -29.38 1.49 -18.63
CA SER A 243 -29.17 2.61 -19.54
C SER A 243 -29.91 2.29 -20.82
N GLN A 244 -31.14 2.76 -20.92
CA GLN A 244 -31.79 2.94 -22.21
C GLN A 244 -31.04 4.09 -22.91
N ILE A 245 -29.98 3.75 -23.66
CA ILE A 245 -29.38 4.70 -24.60
C ILE A 245 -30.28 4.65 -25.83
N ASP A 246 -31.22 5.60 -25.92
CA ASP A 246 -32.15 5.70 -27.05
C ASP A 246 -31.37 6.09 -28.31
N LEU A 247 -31.17 5.11 -29.18
CA LEU A 247 -30.87 5.30 -30.58
C LEU A 247 -31.83 4.41 -31.37
N ALA A 248 -32.97 5.00 -31.73
CA ALA A 248 -34.10 4.31 -32.34
C ALA A 248 -33.83 3.94 -33.79
N VAL A 249 -34.16 2.69 -34.17
CA VAL A 249 -34.58 2.40 -35.54
C VAL A 249 -35.83 1.52 -35.50
N SER A 250 -36.95 2.12 -35.91
CA SER A 250 -38.25 1.49 -36.14
C SER A 250 -38.36 1.02 -37.60
N GLY A 251 -38.45 -0.31 -37.79
CA GLY A 251 -39.11 -1.03 -38.90
C GLY A 251 -38.50 -1.00 -40.33
N PRO A 252 -38.99 -1.81 -41.28
CA PRO A 252 -39.67 -3.12 -41.18
C PRO A 252 -38.79 -4.28 -41.71
N VAL A 253 -39.13 -5.52 -41.33
CA VAL A 253 -38.59 -6.74 -41.96
C VAL A 253 -39.56 -7.16 -43.06
N LEU A 254 -39.07 -7.25 -44.30
CA LEU A 254 -39.78 -7.87 -45.43
C LEU A 254 -39.00 -9.11 -45.85
N PHE A 255 -39.69 -10.25 -45.88
CA PHE A 255 -39.32 -11.42 -46.68
C PHE A 255 -40.04 -11.33 -48.03
#